data_AF-A0A6H9WD40-F1
#
_entry.id   AF-A0A6H9WD40-F1
#
_cell.length_a   1.000
_cell.length_b   1.000
_cell.length_c   1.000
_cell.angle_alpha   90.00
_cell.angle_beta   90.00
_cell.angle_gamma   90.00
#
_symmetry.space_group_name_H-M   'P 1'
#
loop_
_entity.id
_entity.type
_entity.pdbx_description
1 polymer ?
#
loop_
_entity_poly.entity_id
_entity_poly.type
_entity_poly.pdbx_seq_one_letter_code
_entity_poly.pdbx_strand_id
1 'polypeptide(L)'
;MRCTSSGPFRGLATGIAIAGALALAGCSGGGGGAVAPASATPDTGIAAIDAVQSAIGGTWSGIVELPHTACVVGDEPKPGDGMQSVRSTSSPAARSEDDALRAAELAAEALSGIGATTGDVSQADDIATVSAVDEYASSMTVTVTTEQAYIEYRSTCSGGNETT
;
A
#
# COMPACT_ATOMS: atom_id res chain seq x y z
N MET A 1 -5.33 -40.61 31.34
CA MET A 1 -4.28 -41.32 32.09
C MET A 1 -2.93 -40.72 31.73
N ARG A 2 -2.12 -40.41 32.76
CA ARG A 2 -0.66 -40.19 32.77
C ARG A 2 -0.06 -39.01 31.97
N CYS A 3 0.52 -38.09 32.74
CA CYS A 3 1.39 -36.97 32.40
C CYS A 3 2.71 -37.39 31.71
N THR A 4 3.45 -36.45 31.11
CA THR A 4 4.84 -36.11 31.53
C THR A 4 5.34 -34.80 30.89
N SER A 5 6.00 -34.01 31.74
CA SER A 5 6.71 -32.75 31.53
C SER A 5 8.13 -32.98 30.99
N SER A 6 8.65 -32.04 30.19
CA SER A 6 10.09 -31.72 30.18
C SER A 6 10.38 -30.35 29.54
N GLY A 7 10.41 -29.32 30.38
CA GLY A 7 11.52 -28.35 30.52
C GLY A 7 11.93 -27.39 29.38
N PRO A 8 12.73 -26.35 29.72
CA PRO A 8 12.72 -25.04 29.05
C PRO A 8 14.01 -24.72 28.26
N PHE A 9 13.93 -23.87 27.24
CA PHE A 9 15.10 -23.13 26.74
C PHE A 9 14.73 -21.67 26.42
N ARG A 10 15.22 -20.76 27.27
CA ARG A 10 15.57 -19.39 26.88
C ARG A 10 16.90 -19.46 26.15
N GLY A 11 16.98 -18.90 24.94
CA GLY A 11 18.22 -18.75 24.19
C GLY A 11 18.07 -17.75 23.06
N LEU A 12 18.67 -16.58 23.23
CA LEU A 12 18.97 -15.60 22.18
C LEU A 12 19.73 -16.28 21.02
N ALA A 13 19.34 -16.05 19.76
CA ALA A 13 20.26 -15.86 18.64
C ALA A 13 19.50 -15.48 17.35
N THR A 14 19.91 -14.36 16.77
CA THR A 14 19.65 -13.90 15.41
C THR A 14 19.90 -15.01 14.37
N GLY A 15 19.00 -15.16 13.40
CA GLY A 15 19.20 -16.04 12.24
C GLY A 15 18.01 -16.03 11.29
N ILE A 16 18.16 -15.33 10.16
CA ILE A 16 17.21 -15.32 9.03
C ILE A 16 17.20 -16.69 8.36
N ALA A 17 16.01 -17.25 8.09
CA ALA A 17 15.79 -18.20 7.00
C ALA A 17 14.34 -18.12 6.49
N ILE A 18 14.21 -17.93 5.19
CA ILE A 18 12.99 -17.78 4.39
C ILE A 18 12.45 -19.17 4.01
N ALA A 19 11.11 -19.27 3.98
CA ALA A 19 10.23 -20.21 3.26
C ALA A 19 10.17 -21.69 3.67
N GLY A 20 8.93 -22.20 3.74
CA GLY A 20 8.62 -23.63 3.62
C GLY A 20 7.40 -24.06 4.41
N ALA A 21 6.21 -23.93 3.82
CA ALA A 21 5.01 -24.59 4.32
C ALA A 21 5.19 -26.11 4.38
N LEU A 22 4.91 -26.73 5.54
CA LEU A 22 4.53 -28.14 5.60
C LEU A 22 3.36 -28.33 6.57
N ALA A 23 2.34 -28.98 6.01
CA ALA A 23 1.02 -29.23 6.53
C ALA A 23 0.95 -30.30 7.64
N LEU A 24 0.09 -30.01 8.62
CA LEU A 24 -0.83 -30.88 9.37
C LEU A 24 -0.32 -32.12 10.12
N ALA A 25 -0.58 -32.12 11.45
CA ALA A 25 -1.10 -33.27 12.17
C ALA A 25 -2.16 -32.85 13.21
N GLY A 26 -3.43 -33.08 12.87
CA GLY A 26 -4.47 -33.55 13.78
C GLY A 26 -5.03 -32.62 14.87
N CYS A 27 -6.18 -32.02 14.59
CA CYS A 27 -7.27 -31.94 15.57
C CYS A 27 -8.61 -31.84 14.82
N SER A 28 -9.31 -32.96 14.70
CA SER A 28 -10.69 -33.02 14.21
C SER A 28 -11.65 -32.76 15.36
N GLY A 29 -12.31 -31.60 15.33
CA GLY A 29 -13.32 -31.24 16.33
C GLY A 29 -14.16 -30.03 15.92
N GLY A 30 -15.34 -30.31 15.37
CA GLY A 30 -16.57 -29.54 15.64
C GLY A 30 -16.75 -28.16 15.02
N GLY A 31 -17.51 -28.12 13.92
CA GLY A 31 -18.64 -27.21 13.70
C GLY A 31 -18.58 -25.77 14.21
N GLY A 32 -18.34 -24.86 13.29
CA GLY A 32 -18.51 -23.41 13.46
C GLY A 32 -17.73 -22.75 12.36
N GLY A 33 -18.41 -22.29 11.31
CA GLY A 33 -17.80 -21.63 10.16
C GLY A 33 -17.01 -20.42 10.60
N ALA A 34 -15.72 -20.61 10.88
CA ALA A 34 -14.76 -19.54 10.90
C ALA A 34 -14.68 -19.05 9.46
N VAL A 35 -15.41 -17.99 9.16
CA VAL A 35 -15.09 -17.14 8.02
C VAL A 35 -13.61 -16.85 8.17
N ALA A 36 -12.79 -17.39 7.28
CA ALA A 36 -11.37 -17.08 7.31
C ALA A 36 -11.28 -15.54 7.31
N PRO A 37 -10.59 -14.91 8.29
CA PRO A 37 -10.36 -13.49 8.19
C PRO A 37 -9.77 -13.27 6.80
N ALA A 38 -10.35 -12.37 6.03
CA ALA A 38 -9.83 -11.99 4.72
C ALA A 38 -8.33 -11.85 4.90
N SER A 39 -7.56 -12.71 4.21
CA SER A 39 -6.11 -12.71 4.30
C SER A 39 -5.70 -11.27 4.05
N ALA A 40 -5.14 -10.61 5.07
CA ALA A 40 -4.70 -9.23 4.92
C ALA A 40 -3.73 -9.24 3.74
N THR A 41 -4.21 -8.73 2.60
CA THR A 41 -3.34 -8.45 1.46
C THR A 41 -2.18 -7.66 2.06
N PRO A 42 -0.91 -8.07 1.83
CA PRO A 42 0.21 -7.31 2.34
C PRO A 42 -0.02 -5.83 2.04
N ASP A 43 0.22 -4.97 3.02
CA ASP A 43 -0.16 -3.56 2.98
C ASP A 43 0.78 -2.78 2.04
N THR A 44 0.69 -3.11 0.74
CA THR A 44 1.53 -2.59 -0.34
C THR A 44 1.37 -1.08 -0.47
N GLY A 45 0.20 -0.55 -0.09
CA GLY A 45 -0.05 0.88 -0.04
C GLY A 45 0.84 1.62 0.95
N ILE A 46 1.07 1.09 2.17
CA ILE A 46 1.97 1.73 3.14
C ILE A 46 3.41 1.68 2.65
N ALA A 47 3.87 0.53 2.16
CA ALA A 47 5.24 0.39 1.65
C ALA A 47 5.51 1.34 0.47
N ALA A 48 4.53 1.52 -0.42
CA ALA A 48 4.64 2.46 -1.53
C ALA A 48 4.68 3.92 -1.06
N ILE A 49 3.80 4.29 -0.11
CA ILE A 49 3.83 5.63 0.51
C ILE A 49 5.19 5.88 1.19
N ASP A 50 5.70 4.95 1.99
CA ASP A 50 6.99 5.07 2.67
C ASP A 50 8.17 5.22 1.69
N ALA A 51 8.15 4.47 0.58
CA ALA A 51 9.17 4.57 -0.47
C ALA A 51 9.20 5.98 -1.08
N VAL A 52 8.02 6.53 -1.41
CA VAL A 52 7.91 7.89 -1.95
C VAL A 52 8.30 8.94 -0.92
N GLN A 53 7.83 8.82 0.33
CA GLN A 53 8.20 9.74 1.42
C GLN A 53 9.71 9.77 1.64
N SER A 54 10.36 8.60 1.64
CA SER A 54 11.81 8.49 1.80
C SER A 54 12.59 9.07 0.62
N ALA A 55 12.10 8.89 -0.61
CA ALA A 55 12.76 9.41 -1.81
C ALA A 55 12.66 10.94 -1.92
N ILE A 56 11.47 11.47 -1.65
CA ILE A 56 11.20 12.90 -1.69
C ILE A 56 11.80 13.63 -0.47
N GLY A 57 11.86 12.96 0.69
CA GLY A 57 12.24 13.55 1.96
C GLY A 57 11.22 14.56 2.51
N GLY A 58 11.59 15.26 3.58
CA GLY A 58 10.74 16.26 4.24
C GLY A 58 9.92 15.71 5.41
N THR A 59 9.03 16.55 5.95
CA THR A 59 8.15 16.18 7.08
C THR A 59 6.76 15.90 6.56
N TRP A 60 6.25 14.69 6.81
CA TRP A 60 4.95 14.25 6.33
C TRP A 60 3.91 14.23 7.46
N SER A 61 2.66 14.49 7.09
CA SER A 61 1.51 14.23 7.96
C SER A 61 1.29 12.73 8.13
N GLY A 62 0.57 12.35 9.19
CA GLY A 62 0.15 10.97 9.37
C GLY A 62 -0.71 10.49 8.20
N ILE A 63 -0.64 9.20 7.89
CA ILE A 63 -1.45 8.60 6.83
C ILE A 63 -2.91 8.63 7.28
N VAL A 64 -3.76 9.21 6.44
CA VAL A 64 -5.22 9.16 6.55
C VAL A 64 -5.72 7.99 5.73
N GLU A 65 -6.48 7.08 6.33
CA GLU A 65 -7.07 5.93 5.66
C GLU A 65 -8.60 6.04 5.64
N LEU A 66 -9.17 5.84 4.45
CA LEU A 66 -10.60 5.75 4.19
C LEU A 66 -10.92 4.33 3.68
N PRO A 67 -11.33 3.39 4.55
CA PRO A 67 -11.37 1.96 4.22
C PRO A 67 -12.50 1.53 3.27
N HIS A 68 -13.44 2.40 2.94
CA HIS A 68 -14.58 2.08 2.08
C HIS A 68 -15.02 3.30 1.26
N THR A 69 -14.27 3.59 0.20
CA THR A 69 -14.54 4.68 -0.72
C THR A 69 -15.14 4.11 -2.01
N ALA A 70 -16.05 4.85 -2.65
CA ALA A 70 -16.59 4.43 -3.94
C ALA A 70 -15.45 4.21 -4.94
N CYS A 71 -15.60 3.17 -5.75
CA CYS A 71 -14.62 2.84 -6.77
C CYS A 71 -14.41 3.96 -7.78
N VAL A 72 -13.15 4.20 -8.11
CA VAL A 72 -12.69 5.16 -9.12
C VAL A 72 -11.60 4.46 -9.89
N VAL A 73 -11.75 4.35 -11.20
CA VAL A 73 -10.76 3.73 -12.09
C VAL A 73 -10.22 4.82 -13.02
N GLY A 74 -8.93 5.12 -12.91
CA GLY A 74 -8.38 6.36 -13.46
C GLY A 74 -9.03 7.57 -12.78
N ASP A 75 -9.67 8.44 -13.57
CA ASP A 75 -10.40 9.62 -13.07
C ASP A 75 -11.93 9.44 -13.06
N GLU A 76 -12.44 8.26 -13.44
CA GLU A 76 -13.87 8.02 -13.57
C GLU A 76 -14.46 7.30 -12.34
N PRO A 77 -15.48 7.86 -11.68
CA PRO A 77 -16.23 7.15 -10.65
C PRO A 77 -16.93 5.91 -11.25
N LYS A 78 -16.66 4.74 -10.69
CA LYS A 78 -17.30 3.46 -11.00
C LYS A 78 -17.95 2.90 -9.73
N PRO A 79 -19.00 3.55 -9.18
CA PRO A 79 -19.64 3.09 -7.94
C PRO A 79 -20.26 1.69 -8.03
N GLY A 80 -20.50 1.17 -9.25
CA GLY A 80 -20.96 -0.19 -9.50
C GLY A 80 -19.86 -1.26 -9.43
N ASP A 81 -18.57 -0.87 -9.45
CA ASP A 81 -17.43 -1.79 -9.50
C ASP A 81 -16.92 -2.14 -8.08
N GLY A 82 -17.65 -1.70 -7.06
CA GLY A 82 -17.40 -2.02 -5.66
C GLY A 82 -16.81 -0.85 -4.87
N MET A 83 -16.02 -1.21 -3.85
CA MET A 83 -15.40 -0.29 -2.91
C MET A 83 -13.87 -0.45 -2.94
N GLN A 84 -13.18 0.66 -2.66
CA GLN A 84 -11.73 0.72 -2.56
C GLN A 84 -11.30 1.42 -1.28
N SER A 85 -10.16 1.02 -0.73
CA SER A 85 -9.49 1.78 0.32
C SER A 85 -8.68 2.92 -0.31
N VAL A 86 -8.73 4.10 0.30
CA VAL A 86 -7.91 5.24 -0.10
C VAL A 86 -7.02 5.62 1.07
N ARG A 87 -5.73 5.75 0.81
CA ARG A 87 -4.74 6.22 1.77
C ARG A 87 -4.09 7.47 1.24
N SER A 88 -3.93 8.48 2.08
CA SER A 88 -3.25 9.69 1.68
C SER A 88 -2.43 10.33 2.78
N THR A 89 -1.46 11.12 2.36
CA THR A 89 -0.57 11.88 3.24
C THR A 89 -0.09 13.11 2.49
N SER A 90 0.34 14.11 3.24
CA SER A 90 0.78 15.39 2.70
C SER A 90 2.01 15.91 3.43
N SER A 91 2.81 16.71 2.75
CA SER A 91 3.97 17.39 3.30
C SER A 91 3.92 18.85 2.87
N PRO A 92 4.11 19.83 3.78
CA PRO A 92 4.39 21.19 3.37
C PRO A 92 5.72 21.20 2.63
N ALA A 93 5.67 21.46 1.33
CA ALA A 93 6.82 21.44 0.46
C ALA A 93 7.05 22.88 -0.01
N ALA A 94 7.92 23.63 0.67
CA ALA A 94 8.40 24.90 0.13
C ALA A 94 9.42 24.59 -0.98
N ARG A 95 8.95 24.45 -2.21
CA ARG A 95 9.76 24.03 -3.36
C ARG A 95 9.76 25.09 -4.45
N SER A 96 10.89 25.25 -5.14
CA SER A 96 10.88 25.91 -6.44
C SER A 96 10.20 25.01 -7.48
N GLU A 97 9.83 25.55 -8.64
CA GLU A 97 9.22 24.77 -9.73
C GLU A 97 10.15 23.60 -10.18
N ASP A 98 11.46 23.86 -10.27
CA ASP A 98 12.47 22.84 -10.59
C ASP A 98 12.55 21.75 -9.51
N ASP A 99 12.43 22.13 -8.23
CA ASP A 99 12.41 21.17 -7.12
C ASP A 99 11.13 20.33 -7.11
N ALA A 100 10.00 20.89 -7.55
CA ALA A 100 8.74 20.16 -7.65
C ALA A 100 8.82 19.06 -8.73
N LEU A 101 9.34 19.39 -9.91
CA LEU A 101 9.57 18.42 -10.97
C LEU A 101 10.54 17.32 -10.53
N ARG A 102 11.68 17.69 -9.94
CA ARG A 102 12.68 16.73 -9.47
C ARG A 102 12.13 15.81 -8.38
N ALA A 103 11.27 16.32 -7.50
CA ALA A 103 10.62 15.47 -6.51
C ALA A 103 9.61 14.48 -7.12
N ALA A 104 8.89 14.87 -8.17
CA ALA A 104 8.02 13.95 -8.91
C ALA A 104 8.83 12.87 -9.65
N GLU A 105 9.99 13.21 -10.22
CA GLU A 105 10.93 12.24 -10.80
C GLU A 105 11.45 11.24 -9.75
N LEU A 106 11.86 11.73 -8.57
CA LEU A 106 12.29 10.86 -7.46
C LEU A 106 11.16 9.93 -6.99
N ALA A 107 9.92 10.42 -6.99
CA ALA A 107 8.76 9.59 -6.70
C ALA A 107 8.58 8.49 -7.75
N ALA A 108 8.71 8.82 -9.03
CA ALA A 108 8.64 7.85 -10.13
C ALA A 108 9.72 6.77 -9.98
N GLU A 109 10.97 7.16 -9.72
CA GLU A 109 12.07 6.22 -9.49
C GLU A 109 11.81 5.28 -8.30
N ALA A 110 11.31 5.82 -7.19
CA ALA A 110 10.97 5.03 -6.01
C ALA A 110 9.87 4.01 -6.29
N LEU A 111 8.82 4.41 -7.02
CA LEU A 111 7.71 3.56 -7.40
C LEU A 111 8.14 2.46 -8.39
N SER A 112 8.97 2.81 -9.36
CA SER A 112 9.56 1.82 -10.27
C SER A 112 10.46 0.84 -9.53
N GLY A 113 11.23 1.31 -8.54
CA GLY A 113 12.10 0.49 -7.69
C GLY A 113 11.37 -0.57 -6.86
N ILE A 114 10.10 -0.34 -6.53
CA ILE A 114 9.24 -1.33 -5.84
C ILE A 114 8.38 -2.17 -6.80
N GLY A 115 8.61 -2.06 -8.12
CA GLY A 115 7.95 -2.86 -9.14
C GLY A 115 6.63 -2.29 -9.66
N ALA A 116 6.27 -1.04 -9.33
CA ALA A 116 5.11 -0.39 -9.92
C ALA A 116 5.38 0.05 -11.36
N THR A 117 4.35 -0.04 -12.21
CA THR A 117 4.38 0.52 -13.56
C THR A 117 4.06 2.00 -13.48
N THR A 118 5.07 2.85 -13.68
CA THR A 118 4.93 4.31 -13.62
C THR A 118 4.57 4.87 -14.99
N GLY A 119 3.62 5.81 -15.01
CA GLY A 119 3.40 6.68 -16.17
C GLY A 119 4.46 7.78 -16.28
N ASP A 120 4.37 8.58 -17.33
CA ASP A 120 5.22 9.75 -17.50
C ASP A 120 4.93 10.80 -16.41
N VAL A 121 5.98 11.52 -15.98
CA VAL A 121 5.82 12.69 -15.12
C VAL A 121 5.21 13.82 -15.96
N SER A 122 4.05 14.32 -15.54
CA SER A 122 3.38 15.46 -16.15
C SER A 122 3.68 16.73 -15.35
N GLN A 123 4.02 17.81 -16.03
CA GLN A 123 4.19 19.13 -15.43
C GLN A 123 3.24 20.12 -16.08
N ALA A 124 2.49 20.84 -15.25
CA ALA A 124 1.65 21.96 -15.65
C ALA A 124 1.86 23.09 -14.63
N ASP A 125 2.38 24.22 -15.09
CA ASP A 125 2.75 25.36 -14.26
C ASP A 125 3.64 24.93 -13.08
N ASP A 126 3.19 25.18 -11.85
CA ASP A 126 3.91 24.88 -10.61
C ASP A 126 3.55 23.51 -10.02
N ILE A 127 2.87 22.65 -10.80
CA ILE A 127 2.39 21.34 -10.40
C ILE A 127 3.07 20.25 -11.23
N ALA A 128 3.78 19.35 -10.55
CA ALA A 128 4.32 18.12 -11.11
C ALA A 128 3.54 16.92 -10.57
N THR A 129 3.08 16.03 -11.46
CA THR A 129 2.29 14.84 -11.09
C THR A 129 2.88 13.60 -11.73
N VAL A 130 2.97 12.52 -10.95
CA VAL A 130 3.24 11.18 -11.47
C VAL A 130 2.17 10.21 -10.99
N SER A 131 1.78 9.30 -11.87
CA SER A 131 0.87 8.20 -11.54
C SER A 131 1.56 6.86 -11.75
N ALA A 132 1.24 5.88 -10.92
CA ALA A 132 1.75 4.52 -11.04
C ALA A 132 0.64 3.51 -10.74
N VAL A 133 0.80 2.30 -11.25
CA VAL A 133 -0.07 1.15 -10.98
C VAL A 133 0.79 -0.03 -10.54
N ASP A 134 0.44 -0.65 -9.41
CA ASP A 134 1.16 -1.83 -8.89
C ASP A 134 0.70 -3.13 -9.58
N GLU A 135 1.35 -4.25 -9.26
CA GLU A 135 1.01 -5.57 -9.80
C GLU A 135 -0.40 -6.04 -9.44
N TYR A 136 -0.99 -5.44 -8.40
CA TYR A 136 -2.34 -5.74 -7.95
C TYR A 136 -3.37 -4.90 -8.69
N ALA A 137 -2.99 -3.95 -9.54
CA ALA A 137 -3.86 -2.94 -10.16
C ALA A 137 -4.37 -1.86 -9.19
N SER A 138 -3.66 -1.64 -8.08
CA SER A 138 -3.85 -0.47 -7.22
C SER A 138 -3.16 0.72 -7.86
N SER A 139 -3.77 1.91 -7.77
CA SER A 139 -3.20 3.13 -8.31
C SER A 139 -2.56 3.99 -7.25
N MET A 140 -1.53 4.73 -7.65
CA MET A 140 -0.88 5.71 -6.81
C MET A 140 -0.65 6.98 -7.60
N THR A 141 -1.00 8.11 -7.01
CA THR A 141 -0.79 9.44 -7.59
C THR A 141 0.01 10.27 -6.61
N VAL A 142 1.09 10.86 -7.10
CA VAL A 142 1.92 11.79 -6.34
C VAL A 142 1.84 13.13 -7.03
N THR A 143 1.34 14.13 -6.33
CA THR A 143 1.22 15.51 -6.81
C THR A 143 2.14 16.39 -5.96
N VAL A 144 3.06 17.08 -6.62
CA VAL A 144 4.01 17.99 -5.98
C VAL A 144 3.79 19.39 -6.53
N THR A 145 3.57 20.35 -5.65
CA THR A 145 3.50 21.77 -5.95
C THR A 145 4.62 22.53 -5.25
N THR A 146 4.70 23.84 -5.50
CA THR A 146 5.61 24.76 -4.80
C THR A 146 5.27 24.98 -3.33
N GLU A 147 4.06 24.58 -2.90
CA GLU A 147 3.56 24.76 -1.53
C GLU A 147 3.38 23.43 -0.78
N GLN A 148 3.07 22.34 -1.48
CA GLN A 148 2.74 21.05 -0.87
C GLN A 148 3.14 19.87 -1.75
N ALA A 149 3.43 18.73 -1.11
CA ALA A 149 3.42 17.43 -1.76
C ALA A 149 2.27 16.61 -1.19
N TYR A 150 1.54 15.92 -2.06
CA TYR A 150 0.42 15.06 -1.71
C TYR A 150 0.62 13.70 -2.35
N ILE A 151 0.40 12.65 -1.57
CA ILE A 151 0.45 11.27 -2.02
C ILE A 151 -0.94 10.68 -1.79
N GLU A 152 -1.47 10.03 -2.81
CA GLU A 152 -2.69 9.26 -2.73
C GLU A 152 -2.46 7.86 -3.28
N TYR A 153 -2.82 6.86 -2.50
CA TYR A 153 -2.86 5.46 -2.88
C TYR A 153 -4.30 4.99 -2.86
N ARG A 154 -4.72 4.31 -3.92
CA ARG A 154 -6.04 3.69 -4.03
C ARG A 154 -5.83 2.22 -4.27
N SER A 155 -6.31 1.38 -3.36
CA SER A 155 -6.31 -0.07 -3.59
C SER A 155 -7.17 -0.40 -4.80
N THR A 156 -7.00 -1.60 -5.35
CA THR A 156 -8.00 -2.14 -6.26
C THR A 156 -9.41 -2.04 -5.72
N CYS A 157 -10.32 -1.88 -6.67
CA CYS A 157 -11.73 -2.10 -6.47
C CYS A 157 -12.02 -3.54 -6.05
N SER A 158 -12.75 -3.69 -4.95
CA SER A 158 -13.26 -4.97 -4.46
C SER A 158 -14.77 -4.88 -4.30
N GLY A 159 -15.52 -5.80 -4.92
CA GLY A 159 -16.97 -5.95 -4.67
C GLY A 159 -17.93 -5.56 -5.80
N GLY A 160 -17.56 -5.72 -7.07
CA GLY A 160 -18.47 -5.54 -8.21
C GLY A 160 -19.06 -6.84 -8.79
N ASN A 161 -19.43 -7.83 -7.97
CA ASN A 161 -20.37 -8.92 -8.35
C ASN A 161 -20.65 -9.86 -7.17
N GLU A 162 -21.59 -9.50 -6.30
CA GLU A 162 -22.29 -10.49 -5.45
C GLU A 162 -23.81 -10.32 -5.58
N THR A 163 -24.32 -10.57 -6.78
CA THR A 163 -25.72 -10.98 -7.07
C THR A 163 -25.62 -11.88 -8.29
N THR A 164 -25.49 -13.21 -8.16
CA THR A 164 -26.56 -14.20 -7.89
C THR A 164 -27.96 -13.74 -8.23
#